data_AF-A0A540V0V7-F1
#
_entry.id   AF-A0A540V0V7-F1
#
_cell.length_a   1.000
_cell.length_b   1.000
_cell.length_c   1.000
_cell.angle_alpha   90.00
_cell.angle_beta   90.00
_cell.angle_gamma   90.00
#
_symmetry.space_group_name_H-M   'P 1'
#
loop_
_entity.id
_entity.type
_entity.pdbx_description
1 polymer ?
#
loop_
_entity_poly.entity_id
_entity_poly.type
_entity_poly.pdbx_seq_one_letter_code
_entity_poly.pdbx_strand_id
1 'polypeptide(L)'
;MLQKSEKKLTKMRYHYANQEYIILNKCPHCNLDIHPTVENRYRFENKNFHIFILSLTCPSCRKDYFVVNNCEKSVDDRNRYLFTIPHYSLQNETLIQNTSKKFQNLYSQSVQAEIQGHDDIAFFGYIKSLEVLVKDIAIIEHPDSEDIVLFSSLIQCLEKFHSTNIHLFSKRLLEVLKNDYLHYQKGPEFAKYTGLVKDCIDYFLLYLELLQKTLPINIHRREKEA
;
A
#
# COMPACT_ATOMS: atom_id res chain seq x y z
N MET A 1 23.64 1.98 8.91
CA MET A 1 22.91 2.78 7.91
C MET A 1 22.12 1.83 7.03
N LEU A 2 20.81 1.70 7.27
CA LEU A 2 19.92 0.99 6.34
C LEU A 2 19.34 2.04 5.39
N GLN A 3 19.78 2.02 4.13
CA GLN A 3 19.05 2.65 3.03
C GLN A 3 17.67 1.97 2.96
N LYS A 4 16.66 2.60 3.55
CA LYS A 4 15.29 2.05 3.67
C LYS A 4 14.27 2.96 2.98
N SER A 5 14.62 3.53 1.82
CA SER A 5 13.73 4.41 1.04
C SER A 5 13.29 3.84 -0.31
N GLU A 6 13.82 2.71 -0.77
CA GLU A 6 13.69 2.29 -2.19
C GLU A 6 12.41 1.52 -2.56
N LYS A 7 11.45 1.29 -1.65
CA LYS A 7 10.23 0.51 -2.00
C LYS A 7 8.91 1.27 -1.98
N LYS A 8 8.87 2.51 -1.46
CA LYS A 8 7.58 3.19 -1.24
C LYS A 8 7.09 3.84 -2.54
N LEU A 9 5.85 3.55 -2.90
CA LEU A 9 5.14 4.27 -3.95
C LEU A 9 5.04 5.75 -3.56
N THR A 10 5.49 6.63 -4.44
CA THR A 10 5.47 8.08 -4.22
C THR A 10 5.18 8.83 -5.51
N LYS A 11 4.66 10.05 -5.36
CA LYS A 11 4.60 11.04 -6.44
C LYS A 11 5.97 11.70 -6.56
N MET A 12 6.48 11.85 -7.77
CA MET A 12 7.73 12.52 -8.08
C MET A 12 7.54 13.58 -9.17
N ARG A 13 8.34 14.65 -9.11
CA ARG A 13 8.43 15.65 -10.16
C ARG A 13 9.24 15.10 -11.33
N TYR A 14 8.73 15.31 -12.54
CA TYR A 14 9.35 14.89 -13.78
C TYR A 14 9.36 16.04 -14.76
N HIS A 15 10.54 16.44 -15.21
CA HIS A 15 10.73 17.53 -16.14
C HIS A 15 10.86 16.99 -17.57
N TYR A 16 10.00 17.45 -18.46
CA TYR A 16 10.06 17.10 -19.87
C TYR A 16 9.69 18.30 -20.73
N ALA A 17 10.52 18.61 -21.74
CA ALA A 17 10.30 19.70 -22.69
C ALA A 17 9.92 21.05 -22.04
N ASN A 18 10.69 21.46 -21.02
CA ASN A 18 10.52 22.67 -20.20
C ASN A 18 9.20 22.76 -19.40
N GLN A 19 8.51 21.64 -19.21
CA GLN A 19 7.31 21.53 -18.39
C GLN A 19 7.55 20.53 -17.25
N GLU A 20 7.02 20.84 -16.06
CA GLU A 20 6.99 19.92 -14.93
C GLU A 20 5.68 19.13 -14.92
N TYR A 21 5.80 17.84 -14.63
CA TYR A 21 4.72 16.88 -14.44
C TYR A 21 4.90 16.17 -13.12
N ILE A 22 3.81 15.74 -12.50
CA ILE A 22 3.84 14.82 -11.37
C ILE A 22 3.51 13.42 -11.90
N ILE A 23 4.37 12.45 -11.60
CA ILE A 23 4.20 11.05 -11.98
C ILE A 23 4.40 10.15 -10.76
N LEU A 24 3.96 8.90 -10.84
CA LEU A 24 4.29 7.90 -9.82
C LEU A 24 5.68 7.34 -10.06
N ASN A 25 6.46 7.10 -9.00
CA ASN A 25 7.79 6.48 -9.13
C ASN A 25 7.76 4.99 -9.54
N LYS A 26 6.58 4.39 -9.71
CA LYS A 26 6.39 2.98 -10.09
C LYS A 26 5.49 2.82 -11.31
N CYS A 27 5.79 1.82 -12.13
CA CYS A 27 5.01 1.50 -13.32
C CYS A 27 3.65 0.93 -12.91
N PRO A 28 2.52 1.38 -13.48
CA PRO A 28 1.20 0.86 -13.13
C PRO A 28 0.96 -0.59 -13.62
N HIS A 29 1.86 -1.15 -14.44
CA HIS A 29 1.76 -2.52 -14.95
C HIS A 29 2.58 -3.52 -14.13
N CYS A 30 3.85 -3.20 -13.87
CA CYS A 30 4.80 -4.13 -13.24
C CYS A 30 5.32 -3.70 -11.87
N ASN A 31 4.92 -2.52 -11.38
CA ASN A 31 5.31 -1.95 -10.08
C ASN A 31 6.81 -1.77 -9.82
N LEU A 32 7.63 -1.97 -10.86
CA LEU A 32 9.04 -1.60 -10.86
C LEU A 32 9.19 -0.10 -10.98
N ASP A 33 10.31 0.40 -10.48
CA ASP A 33 10.61 1.82 -10.53
C ASP A 33 10.70 2.30 -11.98
N ILE A 34 10.18 3.49 -12.22
CA ILE A 34 10.10 4.02 -13.57
C ILE A 34 11.37 4.74 -13.98
N HIS A 35 11.82 4.42 -15.19
CA HIS A 35 12.66 5.30 -16.00
C HIS A 35 11.85 5.63 -17.26
N PRO A 36 10.90 6.58 -17.14
CA PRO A 36 9.89 6.78 -18.17
C PRO A 36 10.53 7.32 -19.44
N THR A 37 10.24 6.66 -20.57
CA THR A 37 10.51 7.21 -21.90
C THR A 37 9.23 7.88 -22.38
N VAL A 38 9.30 9.19 -22.67
CA VAL A 38 8.14 9.94 -23.16
C VAL A 38 8.02 9.73 -24.66
N GLU A 39 6.94 9.09 -25.07
CA GLU A 39 6.62 8.89 -26.48
C GLU A 39 5.92 10.13 -27.04
N ASN A 40 4.92 10.63 -26.32
CA ASN A 40 4.09 11.75 -26.74
C ASN A 40 3.62 12.58 -25.55
N ARG A 41 3.28 13.85 -25.84
CA ARG A 41 2.57 14.73 -24.92
C ARG A 41 1.29 15.25 -25.58
N TYR A 42 0.24 15.37 -24.79
CA TYR A 42 -1.02 15.97 -25.20
C TYR A 42 -1.43 17.04 -24.21
N ARG A 43 -2.06 18.10 -24.73
CA ARG A 43 -2.67 19.17 -23.94
C ARG A 43 -4.14 19.26 -24.32
N PHE A 44 -5.00 19.21 -23.32
CA PHE A 44 -6.44 19.39 -23.48
C PHE A 44 -6.88 20.55 -22.61
N GLU A 45 -7.66 21.46 -23.16
CA GLU A 45 -8.18 22.57 -22.40
C GLU A 45 -9.61 22.93 -22.81
N ASN A 46 -10.37 23.36 -21.81
CA ASN A 46 -11.66 24.02 -21.99
C ASN A 46 -11.71 25.25 -21.07
N LYS A 47 -12.90 25.84 -20.90
CA LYS A 47 -13.07 27.04 -20.06
C LYS A 47 -12.64 26.85 -18.60
N ASN A 48 -12.71 25.63 -18.08
CA ASN A 48 -12.57 25.33 -16.66
C ASN A 48 -11.42 24.39 -16.33
N PHE A 49 -10.89 23.67 -17.31
CA PHE A 49 -9.90 22.61 -17.08
C PHE A 49 -8.77 22.73 -18.07
N HIS A 50 -7.54 22.60 -17.56
CA HIS A 50 -6.32 22.49 -18.35
C HIS A 50 -5.60 21.21 -17.95
N ILE A 51 -5.50 20.25 -18.87
CA ILE A 51 -4.97 18.91 -18.59
C ILE A 51 -3.77 18.66 -19.50
N PHE A 52 -2.72 18.11 -18.91
CA PHE A 52 -1.63 17.50 -19.64
C PHE A 52 -1.68 15.99 -19.53
N ILE A 53 -1.37 15.31 -20.64
CA ILE A 53 -1.24 13.87 -20.69
C ILE A 53 0.15 13.53 -21.23
N LEU A 54 0.89 12.72 -20.49
CA LEU A 54 2.11 12.09 -20.97
C LEU A 54 1.78 10.66 -21.39
N SER A 55 2.18 10.30 -22.61
CA SER A 55 2.27 8.91 -23.06
C SER A 55 3.67 8.40 -22.74
N LEU A 56 3.75 7.38 -21.90
CA LEU A 56 4.99 6.84 -21.39
C LEU A 56 5.07 5.35 -21.71
N THR A 57 6.28 4.87 -21.99
CA THR A 57 6.55 3.44 -22.13
C THR A 57 7.45 2.97 -20.99
N CYS A 58 7.07 1.88 -20.32
CA CYS A 58 7.90 1.28 -19.29
C CYS A 58 9.03 0.47 -19.93
N PRO A 59 10.32 0.75 -19.63
CA PRO A 59 11.43 0.00 -20.22
C PRO A 59 11.47 -1.47 -19.76
N SER A 60 10.98 -1.77 -18.56
CA SER A 60 11.06 -3.12 -17.98
C SER A 60 10.02 -4.07 -18.56
N CYS A 61 8.75 -3.64 -18.65
CA CYS A 61 7.66 -4.49 -19.15
C CYS A 61 7.21 -4.17 -20.58
N ARG A 62 7.76 -3.11 -21.20
CA ARG A 62 7.45 -2.65 -22.57
C ARG A 62 5.96 -2.36 -22.82
N LYS A 63 5.21 -2.04 -21.76
CA LYS A 63 3.81 -1.61 -21.85
C LYS A 63 3.71 -0.10 -21.75
N ASP A 64 2.80 0.45 -22.53
CA ASP A 64 2.49 1.88 -22.53
C ASP A 64 1.49 2.21 -21.42
N TYR A 65 1.59 3.42 -20.92
CA TYR A 65 0.66 3.97 -19.94
C TYR A 65 0.56 5.48 -20.10
N PHE A 66 -0.57 6.03 -19.67
CA PHE A 66 -0.76 7.48 -19.65
C PHE A 66 -0.65 8.00 -18.23
N VAL A 67 -0.03 9.17 -18.07
CA VAL A 67 -0.13 9.95 -16.83
C VAL A 67 -0.84 11.26 -17.12
N VAL A 68 -1.88 11.54 -16.35
CA VAL A 68 -2.75 12.70 -16.52
C VAL A 68 -2.50 13.69 -15.38
N ASN A 69 -2.16 14.93 -15.73
CA ASN A 69 -1.86 16.01 -14.80
C ASN A 69 -2.79 17.21 -15.03
N ASN A 70 -3.15 17.92 -13.95
CA ASN A 70 -3.73 19.25 -14.01
C ASN A 70 -2.61 20.28 -14.27
N CYS A 71 -2.89 21.24 -15.15
CA CYS A 71 -2.00 22.30 -15.61
C CYS A 71 -2.26 23.65 -14.93
N GLU A 72 -3.30 23.77 -14.10
CA GLU A 72 -3.62 25.00 -13.39
C GLU A 72 -2.48 25.46 -12.46
N LYS A 73 -2.02 26.70 -12.64
CA LYS A 73 -0.94 27.31 -11.85
C LYS A 73 -1.27 27.45 -10.36
N SER A 74 -2.56 27.47 -10.01
CA SER A 74 -3.10 27.62 -8.65
C SER A 74 -3.23 26.31 -7.87
N VAL A 75 -2.96 25.16 -8.51
CA VAL A 75 -3.19 23.85 -7.90
C VAL A 75 -1.93 23.38 -7.17
N ASP A 76 -2.08 23.04 -5.87
CA ASP A 76 -1.05 22.40 -5.03
C ASP A 76 -0.44 21.20 -5.77
N ASP A 77 0.86 20.96 -5.61
CA ASP A 77 1.58 19.83 -6.23
C ASP A 77 0.88 18.48 -5.97
N ARG A 78 0.21 18.34 -4.81
CA ARG A 78 -0.59 17.16 -4.46
C ARG A 78 -1.74 16.90 -5.43
N ASN A 79 -2.35 17.95 -5.94
CA ASN A 79 -3.53 17.93 -6.80
C ASN A 79 -3.18 18.04 -8.30
N ARG A 80 -1.89 18.24 -8.63
CA ARG A 80 -1.42 18.22 -10.03
C ARG A 80 -1.51 16.84 -10.65
N TYR A 81 -1.16 15.78 -9.92
CA TYR A 81 -1.39 14.42 -10.40
C TYR A 81 -2.87 14.07 -10.30
N LEU A 82 -3.51 13.72 -11.43
CA LEU A 82 -4.90 13.28 -11.45
C LEU A 82 -4.99 11.75 -11.36
N PHE A 83 -4.45 11.05 -12.35
CA PHE A 83 -4.42 9.59 -12.39
C PHE A 83 -3.47 9.07 -13.48
N THR A 84 -3.25 7.77 -13.47
CA THR A 84 -2.55 7.01 -14.52
C THR A 84 -3.51 6.02 -15.16
N ILE A 85 -3.31 5.71 -16.44
CA ILE A 85 -4.05 4.67 -17.16
C ILE A 85 -3.05 3.59 -17.62
N PRO A 86 -3.20 2.32 -17.21
CA PRO A 86 -4.20 1.84 -16.23
C PRO A 86 -3.94 2.44 -14.85
N HIS A 87 -4.96 2.41 -13.98
CA HIS A 87 -4.79 2.80 -12.58
C HIS A 87 -3.70 1.94 -11.93
N TYR A 88 -2.88 2.56 -11.09
CA TYR A 88 -1.86 1.84 -10.34
C TYR A 88 -2.52 0.72 -9.52
N SER A 89 -1.95 -0.48 -9.52
CA SER A 89 -2.49 -1.57 -8.71
C SER A 89 -1.37 -2.47 -8.21
N LEU A 90 -1.57 -3.05 -7.03
CA LEU A 90 -0.64 -4.01 -6.44
C LEU A 90 -1.00 -5.45 -6.80
N GLN A 91 -1.89 -5.66 -7.78
CA GLN A 91 -2.44 -6.98 -8.11
C GLN A 91 -1.39 -7.97 -8.61
N ASN A 92 -0.26 -7.48 -9.13
CA ASN A 92 0.83 -8.31 -9.65
C ASN A 92 1.97 -8.52 -8.63
N GLU A 93 1.85 -7.97 -7.42
CA GLU A 93 2.85 -8.18 -6.38
C GLU A 93 2.63 -9.53 -5.71
N THR A 94 3.62 -10.40 -5.77
CA THR A 94 3.54 -11.79 -5.29
C THR A 94 3.11 -11.89 -3.84
N LEU A 95 3.66 -11.04 -2.96
CA LEU A 95 3.29 -10.98 -1.55
C LEU A 95 1.80 -10.65 -1.35
N ILE A 96 1.26 -9.77 -2.20
CA ILE A 96 -0.15 -9.36 -2.14
C ILE A 96 -1.05 -10.44 -2.75
N GLN A 97 -0.64 -11.08 -3.84
CA GLN A 97 -1.41 -12.17 -4.47
C GLN A 97 -1.65 -13.36 -3.53
N ASN A 98 -0.71 -13.62 -2.61
CA ASN A 98 -0.78 -14.72 -1.65
C ASN A 98 -1.66 -14.45 -0.42
N THR A 99 -2.33 -13.29 -0.37
CA THR A 99 -3.26 -12.91 0.72
C THR A 99 -4.72 -13.10 0.32
N SER A 100 -5.64 -12.97 1.28
CA SER A 100 -7.08 -13.03 1.00
C SER A 100 -7.53 -11.92 0.02
N LYS A 101 -8.57 -12.21 -0.77
CA LYS A 101 -9.16 -11.20 -1.68
C LYS A 101 -9.65 -9.96 -0.92
N LYS A 102 -10.08 -10.14 0.33
CA LYS A 102 -10.53 -9.05 1.19
C LYS A 102 -9.38 -8.10 1.51
N PHE A 103 -8.22 -8.63 1.91
CA PHE A 103 -7.01 -7.83 2.11
C PHE A 103 -6.61 -7.09 0.83
N GLN A 104 -6.49 -7.82 -0.30
CA GLN A 104 -6.05 -7.25 -1.58
C GLN A 104 -6.91 -6.04 -1.98
N ASN A 105 -8.23 -6.15 -1.84
CA ASN A 105 -9.17 -5.09 -2.19
C ASN A 105 -9.02 -3.88 -1.27
N LEU A 106 -9.01 -4.07 0.06
CA LEU A 106 -8.86 -2.98 1.02
C LEU A 106 -7.52 -2.26 0.85
N TYR A 107 -6.43 -3.02 0.71
CA TYR A 107 -5.10 -2.45 0.59
C TYR A 107 -4.95 -1.66 -0.71
N SER A 108 -5.45 -2.20 -1.83
CA SER A 108 -5.44 -1.51 -3.13
C SER A 108 -6.26 -0.22 -3.09
N GLN A 109 -7.45 -0.24 -2.48
CA GLN A 109 -8.29 0.95 -2.31
C GLN A 109 -7.61 2.01 -1.43
N SER A 110 -6.97 1.59 -0.34
CA SER A 110 -6.20 2.48 0.54
C SER A 110 -5.06 3.17 -0.21
N VAL A 111 -4.34 2.42 -1.04
CA VAL A 111 -3.27 2.96 -1.90
C VAL A 111 -3.81 3.96 -2.91
N GLN A 112 -4.94 3.67 -3.56
CA GLN A 112 -5.56 4.64 -4.48
C GLN A 112 -6.01 5.92 -3.76
N ALA A 113 -6.61 5.79 -2.58
CA ALA A 113 -6.99 6.93 -1.76
C ALA A 113 -5.77 7.81 -1.40
N GLU A 114 -4.65 7.19 -0.98
CA GLU A 114 -3.41 7.91 -0.67
C GLU A 114 -2.84 8.61 -1.92
N ILE A 115 -2.82 7.93 -3.08
CA ILE A 115 -2.40 8.53 -4.36
C ILE A 115 -3.28 9.73 -4.71
N GLN A 116 -4.57 9.71 -4.39
CA GLN A 116 -5.50 10.82 -4.65
C GLN A 116 -5.45 11.92 -3.57
N GLY A 117 -4.66 11.76 -2.51
CA GLY A 117 -4.58 12.71 -1.39
C GLY A 117 -5.74 12.61 -0.40
N HIS A 118 -6.51 11.52 -0.44
CA HIS A 118 -7.56 11.22 0.53
C HIS A 118 -6.96 10.54 1.78
N ASP A 119 -6.06 11.25 2.46
CA ASP A 119 -5.18 10.71 3.51
C ASP A 119 -5.95 10.07 4.68
N ASP A 120 -7.06 10.67 5.10
CA ASP A 120 -7.89 10.16 6.20
C ASP A 120 -8.46 8.77 5.87
N ILE A 121 -9.06 8.65 4.68
CA ILE A 121 -9.67 7.39 4.22
C ILE A 121 -8.59 6.35 3.95
N ALA A 122 -7.46 6.75 3.38
CA ALA A 122 -6.33 5.86 3.18
C ALA A 122 -5.84 5.27 4.50
N PHE A 123 -5.69 6.10 5.54
CA PHE A 123 -5.26 5.67 6.86
C PHE A 123 -6.19 4.62 7.47
N PHE A 124 -7.51 4.86 7.48
CA PHE A 124 -8.48 3.87 7.98
C PHE A 124 -8.48 2.59 7.14
N GLY A 125 -8.35 2.73 5.82
CA GLY A 125 -8.21 1.59 4.91
C GLY A 125 -6.98 0.74 5.23
N TYR A 126 -5.84 1.38 5.55
CA TYR A 126 -4.62 0.67 5.95
C TYR A 126 -4.79 -0.07 7.27
N ILE A 127 -5.40 0.53 8.29
CA ILE A 127 -5.70 -0.16 9.56
C ILE A 127 -6.59 -1.37 9.31
N LYS A 128 -7.65 -1.21 8.52
CA LYS A 128 -8.57 -2.31 8.21
C LYS A 128 -7.89 -3.41 7.38
N SER A 129 -6.99 -3.05 6.48
CA SER A 129 -6.15 -4.00 5.74
C SER A 129 -5.26 -4.79 6.69
N LEU A 130 -4.58 -4.12 7.64
CA LEU A 130 -3.76 -4.77 8.66
C LEU A 130 -4.58 -5.73 9.53
N GLU A 131 -5.78 -5.34 9.97
CA GLU A 131 -6.69 -6.20 10.73
C GLU A 131 -7.01 -7.50 9.98
N VAL A 132 -7.38 -7.38 8.69
CA VAL A 132 -7.68 -8.56 7.87
C VAL A 132 -6.45 -9.46 7.75
N LEU A 133 -5.28 -8.89 7.46
CA LEU A 133 -4.05 -9.68 7.30
C LEU A 133 -3.66 -10.41 8.58
N VAL A 134 -3.71 -9.74 9.73
CA VAL A 134 -3.38 -10.33 11.03
C VAL A 134 -4.34 -11.47 11.39
N LYS A 135 -5.64 -11.30 11.10
CA LYS A 135 -6.65 -12.33 11.29
C LYS A 135 -6.47 -13.52 10.36
N ASP A 136 -6.22 -13.27 9.07
CA ASP A 136 -5.96 -14.32 8.08
C ASP A 136 -4.79 -15.21 8.53
N ILE A 137 -3.71 -14.59 9.02
CA ILE A 137 -2.56 -15.32 9.55
C ILE A 137 -2.93 -16.10 10.82
N ALA A 138 -3.66 -15.50 11.76
CA ALA A 138 -4.07 -16.20 12.98
C ALA A 138 -4.95 -17.43 12.70
N ILE A 139 -5.82 -17.37 11.68
CA ILE A 139 -6.65 -18.52 11.25
C ILE A 139 -5.77 -19.62 10.65
N ILE A 140 -4.73 -19.27 9.88
CA ILE A 140 -3.78 -20.25 9.33
C ILE A 140 -3.03 -20.98 10.45
N GLU A 141 -2.61 -20.26 11.49
CA GLU A 141 -1.85 -20.84 12.60
C GLU A 141 -2.73 -21.58 13.63
N HIS A 142 -3.98 -21.12 13.79
CA HIS A 142 -4.93 -21.62 14.80
C HIS A 142 -6.33 -21.85 14.18
N PRO A 143 -6.49 -22.84 13.29
CA PRO A 143 -7.76 -23.08 12.59
C PRO A 143 -8.93 -23.34 13.55
N ASP A 144 -8.68 -24.02 14.68
CA ASP A 144 -9.72 -24.31 15.69
C ASP A 144 -10.22 -23.07 16.45
N SER A 145 -9.56 -21.91 16.26
CA SER A 145 -9.94 -20.64 16.87
C SER A 145 -10.57 -19.65 15.90
N GLU A 146 -10.97 -20.08 14.69
CA GLU A 146 -11.49 -19.21 13.63
C GLU A 146 -12.60 -18.28 14.12
N ASP A 147 -13.64 -18.81 14.78
CA ASP A 147 -14.74 -17.99 15.32
C ASP A 147 -14.23 -16.89 16.24
N ILE A 148 -13.32 -17.24 17.17
CA ILE A 148 -12.72 -16.28 18.11
C ILE A 148 -11.93 -15.20 17.36
N VAL A 149 -11.17 -15.58 16.32
CA VAL A 149 -10.39 -14.65 15.51
C VAL A 149 -11.30 -13.68 14.77
N LEU A 150 -12.37 -14.16 14.15
CA LEU A 150 -13.31 -13.34 13.37
C LEU A 150 -13.96 -12.25 14.22
N PHE A 151 -14.33 -12.55 15.47
CA PHE A 151 -14.94 -11.60 16.40
C PHE A 151 -13.93 -10.70 17.15
N SER A 152 -12.64 -11.00 17.11
CA SER A 152 -11.61 -10.20 17.79
C SER A 152 -11.37 -8.86 17.09
N SER A 153 -11.03 -7.80 17.83
CA SER A 153 -10.45 -6.58 17.22
C SER A 153 -9.01 -6.83 16.77
N LEU A 154 -8.44 -5.95 15.93
CA LEU A 154 -7.01 -6.01 15.54
C LEU A 154 -6.10 -6.19 16.76
N ILE A 155 -6.33 -5.40 17.80
CA ILE A 155 -5.54 -5.42 19.03
C ILE A 155 -5.69 -6.73 19.78
N GLN A 156 -6.93 -7.20 19.96
CA GLN A 156 -7.17 -8.48 20.64
C GLN A 156 -6.54 -9.64 19.87
N CYS A 157 -6.59 -9.59 18.54
CA CYS A 157 -5.94 -10.58 17.68
C CYS A 157 -4.42 -10.54 17.86
N LEU A 158 -3.81 -9.35 17.87
CA LEU A 158 -2.39 -9.17 18.11
C LEU A 158 -1.96 -9.67 19.49
N GLU A 159 -2.70 -9.32 20.54
CA GLU A 159 -2.39 -9.68 21.93
C GLU A 159 -2.54 -11.21 22.16
N LYS A 160 -3.52 -11.85 21.51
CA LYS A 160 -3.83 -13.27 21.74
C LYS A 160 -3.06 -14.24 20.84
N PHE A 161 -2.90 -13.91 19.56
CA PHE A 161 -2.35 -14.84 18.56
C PHE A 161 -0.97 -14.42 18.06
N HIS A 162 -0.60 -13.15 18.20
CA HIS A 162 0.67 -12.60 17.72
C HIS A 162 1.48 -11.96 18.85
N SER A 163 1.40 -12.49 20.07
CA SER A 163 2.01 -11.91 21.27
C SER A 163 3.53 -11.82 21.18
N THR A 164 4.19 -12.74 20.49
CA THR A 164 5.63 -12.65 20.19
C THR A 164 5.98 -11.48 19.27
N ASN A 165 5.03 -11.07 18.42
CA ASN A 165 5.21 -10.05 17.41
C ASN A 165 4.76 -8.68 17.92
N ILE A 166 3.84 -8.62 18.90
CA ILE A 166 3.27 -7.37 19.43
C ILE A 166 4.33 -6.43 20.03
N HIS A 167 5.43 -6.99 20.56
CA HIS A 167 6.54 -6.22 21.10
C HIS A 167 7.30 -5.42 20.03
N LEU A 168 7.13 -5.75 18.75
CA LEU A 168 7.69 -4.99 17.62
C LEU A 168 6.93 -3.68 17.37
N PHE A 169 5.74 -3.53 17.97
CA PHE A 169 4.91 -2.34 17.85
C PHE A 169 5.21 -1.38 18.99
N SER A 170 5.47 -0.11 18.66
CA SER A 170 5.60 0.91 19.71
C SER A 170 4.28 1.06 20.48
N LYS A 171 4.35 1.35 21.78
CA LYS A 171 3.16 1.62 22.62
C LYS A 171 2.23 2.67 21.97
N ARG A 172 2.82 3.71 21.38
CA ARG A 172 2.09 4.79 20.71
C ARG A 172 1.36 4.31 19.45
N LEU A 173 1.94 3.39 18.68
CA LEU A 173 1.26 2.76 17.55
C LEU A 173 0.09 1.90 18.01
N LEU A 174 0.26 1.13 19.09
CA LEU A 174 -0.84 0.36 19.67
C LEU A 174 -1.98 1.27 20.16
N GLU A 175 -1.67 2.44 20.74
CA GLU A 175 -2.67 3.45 21.10
C GLU A 175 -3.41 4.01 19.87
N VAL A 176 -2.70 4.28 18.77
CA VAL A 176 -3.30 4.71 17.49
C VAL A 176 -4.21 3.65 16.91
N LEU A 177 -3.81 2.38 16.97
CA LEU A 177 -4.63 1.26 16.51
C LEU A 177 -5.84 0.98 17.44
N LYS A 178 -5.76 1.39 18.72
CA LYS A 178 -6.83 1.25 19.72
C LYS A 178 -7.90 2.34 19.62
N ASN A 179 -7.53 3.55 19.20
CA ASN A 179 -8.37 4.73 19.43
C ASN A 179 -8.44 5.67 18.22
N ASP A 180 -9.65 5.85 17.71
CA ASP A 180 -9.99 6.84 16.66
C ASP A 180 -9.66 8.29 17.08
N TYR A 181 -9.50 8.56 18.38
CA TYR A 181 -9.22 9.91 18.91
C TYR A 181 -7.89 10.51 18.45
N LEU A 182 -6.86 9.68 18.22
CA LEU A 182 -5.56 10.15 17.71
C LEU A 182 -5.64 10.65 16.26
N HIS A 183 -6.65 10.22 15.49
CA HIS A 183 -6.96 10.79 14.18
C HIS A 183 -7.60 12.19 14.31
N TYR A 184 -8.37 12.45 15.37
CA TYR A 184 -9.08 13.73 15.54
C TYR A 184 -8.12 14.92 15.75
N GLN A 185 -6.95 14.66 16.34
CA GLN A 185 -5.88 15.65 16.48
C GLN A 185 -4.91 15.53 15.30
N LYS A 186 -5.32 15.99 14.11
CA LYS A 186 -4.47 16.01 12.89
C LYS A 186 -3.22 16.87 13.08
N GLY A 187 -2.19 16.29 13.70
CA GLY A 187 -0.87 16.88 13.83
C GLY A 187 0.11 16.36 12.75
N PRO A 188 1.32 16.93 12.67
CA PRO A 188 2.38 16.44 11.79
C PRO A 188 2.76 14.97 12.01
N GLU A 189 2.34 14.39 13.13
CA GLU A 189 2.53 12.97 13.43
C GLU A 189 1.61 12.02 12.64
N PHE A 190 0.52 12.50 12.05
CA PHE A 190 -0.45 11.65 11.33
C PHE A 190 0.19 10.88 10.17
N ALA A 191 1.02 11.57 9.37
CA ALA A 191 1.78 10.95 8.29
C ALA A 191 2.78 9.89 8.81
N LYS A 192 3.36 10.14 9.99
CA LYS A 192 4.27 9.19 10.65
C LYS A 192 3.54 7.91 11.05
N TYR A 193 2.34 8.02 11.63
CA TYR A 193 1.55 6.84 12.00
C TYR A 193 1.08 6.06 10.77
N THR A 194 0.66 6.73 9.71
CA THR A 194 0.34 6.07 8.43
C THR A 194 1.54 5.26 7.92
N GLY A 195 2.74 5.85 7.97
CA GLY A 195 3.98 5.15 7.63
C GLY A 195 4.23 3.93 8.49
N LEU A 196 4.00 4.02 9.81
CA LEU A 196 4.15 2.89 10.73
C LEU A 196 3.14 1.76 10.47
N VAL A 197 1.87 2.08 10.21
CA VAL A 197 0.86 1.07 9.86
C VAL A 197 1.26 0.33 8.58
N LYS A 198 1.77 1.04 7.57
CA LYS A 198 2.29 0.43 6.33
C LYS A 198 3.48 -0.47 6.61
N ASP A 199 4.42 -0.04 7.45
CA ASP A 199 5.57 -0.87 7.83
C ASP A 199 5.13 -2.16 8.58
N CYS A 200 4.04 -2.11 9.35
CA CYS A 200 3.46 -3.29 9.99
C CYS A 200 2.77 -4.24 9.00
N ILE A 201 2.09 -3.70 7.98
CA ILE A 201 1.56 -4.52 6.88
C ILE A 201 2.72 -5.23 6.17
N ASP A 202 3.79 -4.52 5.83
CA ASP A 202 4.97 -5.10 5.19
C ASP A 202 5.58 -6.24 6.02
N TYR A 203 5.65 -6.06 7.34
CA TYR A 203 6.11 -7.11 8.26
C TYR A 203 5.22 -8.36 8.19
N PHE A 204 3.89 -8.20 8.30
CA PHE A 204 2.98 -9.35 8.29
C PHE A 204 2.87 -10.02 6.92
N LEU A 205 3.08 -9.30 5.82
CA LEU A 205 3.19 -9.91 4.49
C LEU A 205 4.41 -10.83 4.40
N LEU A 206 5.55 -10.40 4.93
CA LEU A 206 6.76 -11.23 5.00
C LEU A 206 6.57 -12.41 5.97
N TYR A 207 5.88 -12.19 7.10
CA TYR A 207 5.55 -13.25 8.05
C TYR A 207 4.67 -14.33 7.40
N LEU A 208 3.62 -13.92 6.69
CA LEU A 208 2.76 -14.83 5.94
C LEU A 208 3.55 -15.62 4.88
N GLU A 209 4.42 -14.96 4.13
CA GLU A 209 5.26 -15.64 3.13
C GLU A 209 6.16 -16.71 3.78
N LEU A 210 6.76 -16.40 4.93
CA LEU A 210 7.57 -17.36 5.69
C LEU A 210 6.73 -18.53 6.20
N LEU A 211 5.55 -18.27 6.77
CA LEU A 211 4.63 -19.30 7.23
C LEU A 211 4.23 -20.24 6.09
N GLN A 212 3.82 -19.70 4.95
CA GLN A 212 3.42 -20.49 3.77
C GLN A 212 4.56 -21.38 3.26
N LYS A 213 5.82 -20.93 3.33
CA LYS A 213 6.99 -21.73 2.93
C LYS A 213 7.36 -22.81 3.94
N THR A 214 7.02 -22.63 5.22
CA THR A 214 7.42 -23.54 6.32
C THR A 214 6.33 -24.55 6.69
N LEU A 215 5.05 -24.22 6.46
CA LEU A 215 3.90 -25.11 6.68
C LEU A 215 4.07 -26.52 6.05
N PRO A 216 4.46 -26.66 4.76
CA PRO A 216 4.65 -27.97 4.15
C PRO A 216 5.75 -28.80 4.83
N ILE A 217 6.80 -28.16 5.31
CA ILE A 217 7.94 -28.82 5.97
C ILE A 217 7.51 -29.41 7.31
N ASN A 218 6.65 -28.69 8.05
CA ASN A 218 6.17 -29.13 9.36
C ASN A 218 5.17 -30.28 9.26
N ILE A 219 4.32 -30.30 8.23
CA ILE A 219 3.40 -31.42 7.96
C ILE A 219 4.21 -32.70 7.68
N HIS A 220 5.23 -32.61 6.80
CA HIS A 220 6.08 -33.76 6.48
C HIS A 220 6.95 -34.27 7.64
N ARG A 221 7.26 -33.44 8.64
CA ARG A 221 7.92 -33.92 9.88
C ARG A 221 6.96 -34.67 10.78
N ARG A 222 5.74 -34.16 10.98
CA ARG A 222 4.72 -34.83 11.80
C ARG A 222 4.30 -36.18 11.21
N GLU A 223 4.24 -36.31 9.89
CA GLU A 223 3.99 -37.59 9.20
C GLU A 223 5.13 -38.60 9.33
N LYS A 224 6.36 -38.16 9.62
CA LYS A 224 7.52 -39.05 9.83
C LYS A 224 7.73 -39.45 11.29
N GLU A 225 7.12 -38.70 12.22
CA GLU A 225 7.21 -38.91 13.67
C GLU A 225 5.98 -39.66 14.22
N ALA A 226 4.92 -39.83 13.42
CA ALA A 226 3.73 -40.65 13.69
C ALA A 226 3.85 -42.05 13.08
#